data_AF-A0A5N5MPC0-F1
#
_entry.id   AF-A0A5N5MPC0-F1
#
_cell.length_a   1.000
_cell.length_b   1.000
_cell.length_c   1.000
_cell.angle_alpha   90.00
_cell.angle_beta   90.00
_cell.angle_gamma   90.00
#
_symmetry.space_group_name_H-M   'P 1'
#
loop_
_entity.id
_entity.type
_entity.pdbx_description
1 polymer ?
#
loop_
_entity_poly.entity_id
_entity_poly.type
_entity_poly.pdbx_seq_one_letter_code
_entity_poly.pdbx_strand_id
1 'polypeptide(L)'
;MADQCIPGCILAALFGLSAIYYLVIKKKGQRANKDLLEARRESVNSIATTSGECRSSNVSDVDVIIVGAGVAGAALAHTLGKKFNVYLKMQDGRQVHIIERDLTEPDRIVGELLQPGGYLKLIELGLEENPILFLAADCVEKIDAQRVFGYALFKDGKHTRLSYPLEKFHSDVAGRSFHNGRFIQRMRDKAASLPKYVFSSIVNLCMWQCPLEI
;
A
#
# COMPACT_ATOMS: atom_id res chain seq x y z
N MET A 1 38.61 49.04 -21.05
CA MET A 1 38.67 47.56 -21.03
C MET A 1 38.19 47.03 -19.67
N ALA A 2 36.95 47.33 -19.26
CA ALA A 2 36.44 46.92 -17.94
C ALA A 2 34.96 46.45 -17.94
N ASP A 3 34.31 46.33 -19.11
CA ASP A 3 32.84 46.11 -19.18
C ASP A 3 32.42 44.69 -19.56
N GLN A 4 33.31 43.70 -19.49
CA GLN A 4 32.97 42.30 -19.81
C GLN A 4 32.97 41.33 -18.61
N CYS A 5 33.45 41.76 -17.42
CA CYS A 5 33.49 40.89 -16.23
C CYS A 5 32.23 40.96 -15.34
N ILE A 6 31.40 42.01 -15.48
CA ILE A 6 30.23 42.25 -14.63
C ILE A 6 29.13 41.17 -14.79
N PRO A 7 28.73 40.73 -16.01
CA PRO A 7 27.66 39.74 -16.15
C PRO A 7 28.04 38.34 -15.64
N GLY A 8 29.33 37.98 -15.71
CA GLY A 8 29.82 36.70 -15.18
C GLY A 8 29.71 36.60 -13.65
N CYS A 9 30.02 37.68 -12.94
CA CYS A 9 29.89 37.74 -11.48
C CYS A 9 28.43 37.64 -11.03
N ILE A 10 27.49 38.23 -11.78
CA ILE A 10 26.05 38.17 -11.47
C ILE A 10 25.51 36.75 -11.63
N LEU A 11 25.88 36.07 -12.72
CA LEU A 11 25.45 34.68 -12.96
C LEU A 11 25.99 33.74 -11.88
N ALA A 12 27.26 33.87 -11.50
CA ALA A 12 27.85 33.07 -10.43
C ALA A 12 27.13 33.27 -9.07
N ALA A 13 26.74 34.50 -8.74
CA ALA A 13 25.99 34.80 -7.54
C ALA A 13 24.58 34.18 -7.54
N LEU A 14 23.88 34.20 -8.69
CA LEU A 14 22.56 33.57 -8.82
C LEU A 14 22.61 32.05 -8.66
N PHE A 15 23.60 31.40 -9.27
CA PHE A 15 23.80 29.95 -9.10
C PHE A 15 24.15 29.59 -7.65
N GLY A 16 25.03 30.37 -7.01
CA GLY A 16 25.39 30.20 -5.60
C GLY A 16 24.20 30.33 -4.67
N LEU A 17 23.36 31.35 -4.85
CA LEU A 17 22.15 31.56 -4.04
C LEU A 17 21.11 30.44 -4.28
N SER A 18 20.95 29.96 -5.51
CA SER A 18 20.03 28.84 -5.80
C SER A 18 20.49 27.53 -5.15
N ALA A 19 21.81 27.27 -5.15
CA ALA A 19 22.38 26.08 -4.53
C ALA A 19 22.21 26.11 -3.00
N ILE A 20 22.43 27.28 -2.38
CA ILE A 20 22.22 27.48 -0.94
C ILE A 20 20.73 27.30 -0.61
N TYR A 21 19.82 27.89 -1.38
CA TYR A 21 18.37 27.73 -1.20
C TYR A 21 17.94 26.27 -1.29
N TYR A 22 18.43 25.54 -2.29
CA TYR A 22 18.16 24.11 -2.47
C TYR A 22 18.68 23.28 -1.30
N LEU A 23 19.90 23.55 -0.82
CA LEU A 23 20.49 22.86 0.33
C LEU A 23 19.71 23.12 1.63
N VAL A 24 19.20 24.34 1.83
CA VAL A 24 18.38 24.70 3.01
C VAL A 24 17.04 23.96 2.99
N ILE A 25 16.34 23.93 1.84
CA ILE A 25 15.08 23.17 1.70
C ILE A 25 15.31 21.68 1.95
N LYS A 26 16.37 21.12 1.36
CA LYS A 26 16.71 19.70 1.53
C LYS A 26 17.00 19.36 2.99
N LYS A 27 17.74 20.21 3.72
CA LYS A 27 18.01 20.03 5.15
C LYS A 27 16.72 20.11 6.00
N LYS A 28 15.79 21.02 5.69
CA LYS A 28 14.51 21.14 6.41
C LYS A 28 13.64 19.88 6.23
N GLY A 29 13.57 19.36 5.01
CA GLY A 29 12.86 18.10 4.73
C GLY A 29 13.47 16.88 5.42
N GLN A 30 14.80 16.80 5.51
CA GLN A 30 15.48 15.72 6.24
C GLN A 30 15.25 15.78 7.75
N ARG A 31 15.15 16.97 8.34
CA ARG A 31 14.89 17.15 9.77
C ARG A 31 13.46 16.74 10.12
N ALA A 32 12.46 17.19 9.36
CA ALA A 32 11.07 16.79 9.54
C ALA A 32 10.85 15.26 9.41
N ASN A 33 11.60 14.61 8.51
CA ASN A 33 11.52 13.16 8.34
C ASN A 33 12.18 12.40 9.50
N LYS A 34 13.28 12.93 10.07
CA LYS A 34 13.89 12.39 11.29
C LYS A 34 12.95 12.50 12.50
N ASP A 35 12.33 13.66 12.70
CA ASP A 35 11.43 13.90 13.82
C ASP A 35 10.19 12.98 13.73
N LEU A 36 9.66 12.73 12.52
CA LEU A 36 8.55 11.79 12.28
C LEU A 36 8.95 10.32 12.52
N LEU A 37 10.19 9.95 12.16
CA LEU A 37 10.74 8.62 12.40
C LEU A 37 11.02 8.35 13.89
N GLU A 38 11.45 9.37 14.63
CA GLU A 38 11.64 9.30 16.08
C GLU A 38 10.30 9.18 16.81
N ALA A 39 9.29 9.99 16.44
CA ALA A 39 7.94 9.86 16.97
C ALA A 39 7.32 8.47 16.73
N ARG A 40 7.58 7.86 15.56
CA ARG A 40 7.15 6.49 15.25
C ARG A 40 7.91 5.44 16.07
N ARG A 41 9.17 5.70 16.43
CA ARG A 41 10.00 4.77 17.21
C ARG A 41 9.59 4.77 18.69
N GLU A 42 9.20 5.93 19.21
CA GLU A 42 8.67 6.08 20.57
C GLU A 42 7.32 5.39 20.74
N SER A 43 6.42 5.46 19.74
CA SER A 43 5.11 4.80 19.83
C SER A 43 5.17 3.26 19.75
N VAL A 44 6.28 2.69 19.28
CA VAL A 44 6.48 1.24 19.18
C VAL A 44 7.09 0.67 20.47
N ASN A 45 7.94 1.45 21.15
CA ASN A 45 8.57 1.02 22.40
C ASN A 45 7.59 0.93 23.57
N SER A 46 6.44 1.61 23.51
CA SER A 46 5.38 1.54 24.52
C SER A 46 4.53 0.26 24.47
N ILE A 47 4.74 -0.61 23.48
CA ILE A 47 3.95 -1.85 23.26
C ILE A 47 4.74 -3.10 23.69
N ALA A 48 5.85 -2.98 24.41
CA ALA A 48 6.59 -4.13 24.92
C ALA A 48 5.77 -4.88 25.99
N THR A 49 4.94 -5.83 25.57
CA THR A 49 4.25 -6.79 26.43
C THR A 49 5.16 -7.96 26.73
N THR A 50 5.34 -8.19 28.03
CA THR A 50 5.99 -9.34 28.64
C THR A 50 5.11 -10.58 28.47
N SER A 51 5.58 -11.64 27.80
CA SER A 51 5.10 -13.01 28.04
C SER A 51 6.06 -14.03 27.39
N GLY A 52 6.34 -15.11 28.11
CA GLY A 52 7.45 -16.04 27.87
C GLY A 52 7.37 -16.81 26.55
N GLU A 53 8.53 -16.95 25.92
CA GLU A 53 8.74 -17.72 24.70
C GLU A 53 8.72 -19.24 24.98
N CYS A 54 7.71 -19.95 24.45
CA CYS A 54 7.88 -21.34 24.06
C CYS A 54 8.40 -21.37 22.61
N ARG A 55 9.73 -21.40 22.44
CA ARG A 55 10.36 -21.53 21.11
C ARG A 55 10.20 -22.97 20.60
N SER A 56 9.27 -23.15 19.66
CA SER A 56 9.26 -24.33 18.79
C SER A 56 10.35 -24.16 17.72
N SER A 57 11.29 -25.10 17.65
CA SER A 57 12.51 -25.03 16.83
C SER A 57 12.31 -25.15 15.31
N ASN A 58 11.07 -25.10 14.79
CA ASN A 58 10.77 -25.29 13.37
C ASN A 58 9.77 -24.28 12.77
N VAL A 59 9.42 -23.20 13.47
CA VAL A 59 8.64 -22.11 12.87
C VAL A 59 9.65 -21.08 12.37
N SER A 60 9.71 -20.88 11.05
CA SER A 60 10.46 -19.77 10.46
C SER A 60 10.09 -18.48 11.18
N ASP A 61 11.09 -17.66 11.55
CA ASP A 61 10.88 -16.48 12.39
C ASP A 61 9.92 -15.49 11.69
N VAL A 62 8.64 -15.52 12.07
CA VAL A 62 7.59 -14.67 11.50
C VAL A 62 7.65 -13.31 12.19
N ASP A 63 7.82 -12.23 11.42
CA ASP A 63 7.82 -10.87 11.96
C ASP A 63 6.40 -10.36 12.29
N VAL A 64 5.41 -10.74 11.47
CA VAL A 64 4.04 -10.21 11.55
C VAL A 64 3.03 -11.31 11.22
N ILE A 65 2.03 -11.46 12.09
CA ILE A 65 0.85 -12.31 11.83
C ILE A 65 -0.34 -11.40 11.50
N ILE A 66 -0.99 -11.66 10.38
CA ILE A 66 -2.21 -10.98 9.95
C ILE A 66 -3.37 -11.97 10.03
N VAL A 67 -4.39 -11.63 10.81
CA VAL A 67 -5.62 -12.42 10.88
C VAL A 67 -6.66 -11.80 9.93
N GLY A 68 -7.02 -12.57 8.91
CA GLY A 68 -7.89 -12.20 7.80
C GLY A 68 -7.10 -11.81 6.54
N ALA A 69 -7.30 -12.55 5.46
CA ALA A 69 -6.85 -12.26 4.09
C ALA A 69 -7.97 -11.61 3.24
N GLY A 70 -8.71 -10.69 3.84
CA GLY A 70 -9.65 -9.81 3.14
C GLY A 70 -8.94 -8.66 2.42
N VAL A 71 -9.68 -7.61 2.06
CA VAL A 71 -9.12 -6.46 1.34
C VAL A 71 -7.95 -5.81 2.11
N ALA A 72 -8.18 -5.49 3.39
CA ALA A 72 -7.16 -4.86 4.22
C ALA A 72 -5.96 -5.79 4.49
N GLY A 73 -6.23 -7.05 4.81
CA GLY A 73 -5.19 -8.01 5.16
C GLY A 73 -4.28 -8.37 3.99
N ALA A 74 -4.84 -8.62 2.80
CA ALA A 74 -4.04 -8.90 1.61
C ALA A 74 -3.23 -7.68 1.16
N ALA A 75 -3.80 -6.47 1.21
CA ALA A 75 -3.09 -5.24 0.86
C ALA A 75 -1.97 -4.91 1.87
N LEU A 76 -2.25 -5.05 3.17
CA LEU A 76 -1.27 -4.84 4.24
C LEU A 76 -0.14 -5.86 4.14
N ALA A 77 -0.50 -7.13 3.94
CA ALA A 77 0.46 -8.19 3.69
C ALA A 77 1.41 -7.76 2.58
N HIS A 78 0.90 -7.58 1.36
CA HIS A 78 1.69 -7.20 0.18
C HIS A 78 2.65 -6.05 0.45
N THR A 79 2.17 -5.02 1.16
CA THR A 79 2.96 -3.83 1.48
C THR A 79 4.11 -4.13 2.45
N LEU A 80 3.90 -5.00 3.45
CA LEU A 80 4.89 -5.32 4.48
C LEU A 80 6.02 -6.24 4.01
N GLY A 81 5.72 -7.24 3.17
CA GLY A 81 6.72 -8.17 2.66
C GLY A 81 7.37 -7.73 1.34
N LYS A 82 6.87 -6.66 0.69
CA LYS A 82 7.56 -6.05 -0.46
C LYS A 82 8.90 -5.46 -0.01
N LYS A 83 9.97 -5.80 -0.73
CA LYS A 83 11.28 -5.15 -0.54
C LYS A 83 11.22 -3.75 -1.15
N PHE A 84 11.41 -2.72 -0.33
CA PHE A 84 11.42 -1.35 -0.83
C PHE A 84 12.84 -1.00 -1.28
N ASN A 85 13.04 -0.80 -2.58
CA ASN A 85 14.32 -0.40 -3.14
C ASN A 85 14.26 1.08 -3.53
N VAL A 86 14.33 1.96 -2.53
CA VAL A 86 14.49 3.40 -2.78
C VAL A 86 15.95 3.76 -2.54
N TYR A 87 16.72 3.48 -3.60
CA TYR A 87 18.06 3.94 -3.96
C TYR A 87 19.23 3.76 -2.97
N LEU A 88 19.08 3.77 -1.64
CA LEU A 88 20.20 3.57 -0.69
C LEU A 88 19.82 2.98 0.69
N LYS A 89 18.58 2.52 0.90
CA LYS A 89 18.20 1.74 2.10
C LYS A 89 17.47 0.48 1.66
N MET A 90 18.19 -0.62 1.50
CA MET A 90 17.59 -1.95 1.42
C MET A 90 17.00 -2.27 2.79
N GLN A 91 15.68 -2.11 2.94
CA GLN A 91 14.95 -2.78 4.01
C GLN A 91 14.43 -4.09 3.44
N ASP A 92 14.92 -5.20 3.99
CA ASP A 92 14.31 -6.49 3.75
C ASP A 92 12.84 -6.43 4.19
N GLY A 93 11.92 -6.82 3.30
CA GLY A 93 10.50 -6.95 3.64
C GLY A 93 10.30 -7.88 4.84
N ARG A 94 9.22 -7.72 5.58
CA ARG A 94 8.90 -8.56 6.74
C ARG A 94 8.48 -9.96 6.31
N GLN A 95 8.75 -10.97 7.13
CA GLN A 95 8.14 -12.29 6.99
C GLN A 95 6.71 -12.21 7.56
N VAL A 96 5.72 -12.37 6.69
CA VAL A 96 4.31 -12.15 7.06
C VAL A 96 3.55 -13.46 6.95
N HIS A 97 2.96 -13.90 8.05
CA HIS A 97 2.05 -15.04 8.09
C HIS A 97 0.61 -14.52 8.06
N ILE A 98 -0.19 -14.98 7.11
CA ILE A 98 -1.59 -14.58 7.01
C ILE A 98 -2.46 -15.79 7.31
N ILE A 99 -3.36 -15.64 8.28
CA ILE A 99 -4.33 -16.65 8.66
C ILE A 99 -5.68 -16.19 8.16
N GLU A 100 -6.34 -16.97 7.32
CA GLU A 100 -7.69 -16.69 6.84
C GLU A 100 -8.59 -17.87 7.15
N ARG A 101 -9.87 -17.62 7.41
CA ARG A 101 -10.81 -18.70 7.67
C ARG A 101 -10.94 -19.59 6.43
N ASP A 102 -11.15 -18.96 5.29
CA ASP A 102 -11.36 -19.61 4.00
C ASP A 102 -10.63 -18.89 2.85
N LEU A 103 -9.78 -19.64 2.16
CA LEU A 103 -8.98 -19.18 1.03
C LEU A 103 -9.69 -19.36 -0.33
N THR A 104 -10.86 -20.01 -0.36
CA THR A 104 -11.67 -20.05 -1.59
C THR A 104 -12.17 -18.65 -1.96
N GLU A 105 -12.69 -18.52 -3.19
CA GLU A 105 -13.25 -17.26 -3.67
C GLU A 105 -14.47 -16.88 -2.81
N PRO A 106 -14.47 -15.71 -2.16
CA PRO A 106 -15.61 -15.30 -1.35
C PRO A 106 -16.83 -14.96 -2.23
N ASP A 107 -17.95 -15.64 -1.99
CA ASP A 107 -19.24 -15.29 -2.58
C ASP A 107 -19.99 -14.30 -1.67
N ARG A 108 -19.92 -13.01 -2.00
CA ARG A 108 -20.61 -11.95 -1.26
C ARG A 108 -20.88 -10.72 -2.12
N ILE A 109 -21.99 -10.05 -1.84
CA ILE A 109 -22.45 -8.84 -2.54
C ILE A 109 -21.82 -7.52 -2.05
N VAL A 110 -21.04 -7.58 -0.97
CA VAL A 110 -20.42 -6.39 -0.35
C VAL A 110 -19.03 -6.13 -0.92
N GLY A 111 -18.72 -4.85 -1.12
CA GLY A 111 -17.40 -4.39 -1.55
C GLY A 111 -17.19 -4.42 -3.07
N GLU A 112 -18.26 -4.40 -3.86
CA GLU A 112 -18.19 -4.48 -5.32
C GLU A 112 -17.90 -3.16 -6.03
N LEU A 113 -17.88 -2.03 -5.30
CA LEU A 113 -17.55 -0.72 -5.86
C LEU A 113 -16.36 -0.07 -5.14
N LEU A 114 -15.26 0.06 -5.85
CA LEU A 114 -14.06 0.80 -5.45
C LEU A 114 -14.17 2.26 -5.90
N GLN A 115 -14.09 3.19 -4.96
CA GLN A 115 -14.08 4.63 -5.25
C GLN A 115 -12.77 5.04 -5.95
N PRO A 116 -12.75 6.15 -6.72
CA PRO A 116 -11.53 6.64 -7.38
C PRO A 116 -10.34 6.80 -6.43
N GLY A 117 -10.56 7.29 -5.20
CA GLY A 117 -9.51 7.41 -4.19
C GLY A 117 -8.95 6.06 -3.72
N GLY A 118 -9.80 5.02 -3.64
CA GLY A 118 -9.36 3.66 -3.33
C GLY A 118 -8.54 3.08 -4.47
N TYR A 119 -8.98 3.28 -5.72
CA TYR A 119 -8.21 2.92 -6.92
C TYR A 119 -6.84 3.61 -6.92
N LEU A 120 -6.79 4.92 -6.61
CA LEU A 120 -5.55 5.65 -6.48
C LEU A 120 -4.59 5.03 -5.45
N LYS A 121 -5.15 4.56 -4.32
CA LYS A 121 -4.35 3.94 -3.26
C LYS A 121 -3.78 2.57 -3.69
N LEU A 122 -4.51 1.81 -4.51
CA LEU A 122 -3.99 0.55 -5.06
C LEU A 122 -2.77 0.80 -5.98
N ILE A 123 -2.77 1.90 -6.74
CA ILE A 123 -1.59 2.34 -7.53
C ILE A 123 -0.41 2.57 -6.58
N GLU A 124 -0.65 3.37 -5.54
CA GLU A 124 0.40 3.85 -4.64
C GLU A 124 1.06 2.71 -3.85
N LEU A 125 0.28 1.70 -3.45
CA LEU A 125 0.80 0.51 -2.76
C LEU A 125 1.63 -0.38 -3.70
N GLY A 126 1.63 -0.12 -5.00
CA GLY A 126 2.39 -0.87 -5.98
C GLY A 126 2.03 -2.35 -5.93
N LEU A 127 0.71 -2.63 -5.94
CA LEU A 127 0.16 -3.92 -6.31
C LEU A 127 0.37 -4.22 -7.82
N GLU A 128 1.19 -3.40 -8.49
CA GLU A 128 1.74 -3.56 -9.82
C GLU A 128 3.09 -4.30 -9.76
N GLU A 129 3.36 -5.15 -10.75
CA GLU A 129 4.67 -5.80 -10.92
C GLU A 129 5.71 -4.92 -11.62
N ASN A 130 5.29 -3.88 -12.36
CA ASN A 130 6.17 -3.11 -13.25
C ASN A 130 6.20 -1.61 -12.88
N PRO A 131 7.32 -1.04 -12.41
CA PRO A 131 7.42 0.37 -12.01
C PRO A 131 7.43 1.37 -13.18
N ILE A 132 7.41 0.89 -14.44
CA ILE A 132 7.53 1.72 -15.66
C ILE A 132 6.17 1.92 -16.36
N LEU A 133 5.13 1.20 -15.94
CA LEU A 133 3.80 1.36 -16.51
C LEU A 133 2.83 1.55 -15.35
N PHE A 134 2.41 2.81 -15.13
CA PHE A 134 1.42 3.27 -14.15
C PHE A 134 0.04 2.59 -14.33
N LEU A 135 -0.06 1.28 -14.15
CA LEU A 135 -1.30 0.51 -14.25
C LEU A 135 -1.54 -0.19 -12.92
N ALA A 136 -2.28 0.50 -12.05
CA ALA A 136 -2.64 0.10 -10.69
C ALA A 136 -3.49 -1.15 -10.57
N ALA A 137 -3.60 -1.88 -11.65
CA ALA A 137 -4.83 -2.52 -11.97
C ALA A 137 -4.63 -3.96 -12.40
N ASP A 138 -3.51 -4.60 -12.10
CA ASP A 138 -3.44 -6.06 -12.19
C ASP A 138 -4.55 -6.74 -11.34
N CYS A 139 -4.89 -6.12 -10.19
CA CYS A 139 -5.96 -6.58 -9.31
C CYS A 139 -7.37 -6.28 -9.82
N VAL A 140 -7.56 -5.31 -10.73
CA VAL A 140 -8.91 -4.90 -11.22
C VAL A 140 -9.13 -5.02 -12.74
N GLU A 141 -8.10 -5.03 -13.59
CA GLU A 141 -8.18 -5.17 -15.06
C GLU A 141 -8.61 -6.57 -15.47
N LYS A 142 -8.03 -7.59 -14.81
CA LYS A 142 -8.20 -9.00 -15.21
C LYS A 142 -9.39 -9.68 -14.52
N ILE A 143 -10.30 -8.90 -13.92
CA ILE A 143 -11.50 -9.40 -13.24
C ILE A 143 -12.81 -8.87 -13.84
N ASP A 144 -12.74 -8.29 -15.04
CA ASP A 144 -13.88 -7.66 -15.73
C ASP A 144 -14.46 -6.47 -14.94
N ALA A 145 -13.57 -5.65 -14.35
CA ALA A 145 -14.01 -4.46 -13.62
C ALA A 145 -14.51 -3.37 -14.57
N GLN A 146 -15.69 -2.84 -14.26
CA GLN A 146 -16.33 -1.76 -14.98
C GLN A 146 -15.91 -0.41 -14.44
N ARG A 147 -15.61 0.55 -15.32
CA ARG A 147 -15.28 1.92 -14.91
C ARG A 147 -16.53 2.67 -14.48
N VAL A 148 -16.46 3.36 -13.33
CA VAL A 148 -17.56 4.16 -12.78
C VAL A 148 -17.12 5.61 -12.69
N PHE A 149 -17.80 6.48 -13.45
CA PHE A 149 -17.46 7.91 -13.57
C PHE A 149 -18.26 8.82 -12.62
N GLY A 150 -19.19 8.23 -11.86
CA GLY A 150 -20.07 8.96 -10.96
C GLY A 150 -21.39 8.22 -10.77
N TYR A 151 -22.39 8.93 -10.27
CA TYR A 151 -23.72 8.39 -9.96
C TYR A 151 -24.80 9.11 -10.73
N ALA A 152 -25.91 8.41 -10.98
CA ALA A 152 -27.16 9.03 -11.39
C ALA A 152 -28.14 8.98 -10.20
N LEU A 153 -28.71 10.13 -9.84
CA LEU A 153 -29.71 10.24 -8.79
C LEU A 153 -31.07 10.45 -9.43
N PHE A 154 -32.06 9.65 -9.00
CA PHE A 154 -33.44 9.74 -9.44
C PHE A 154 -34.33 9.97 -8.23
N LYS A 155 -35.18 11.01 -8.28
CA LYS A 155 -36.14 11.30 -7.21
C LYS A 155 -37.34 12.05 -7.78
N ASP A 156 -38.55 11.57 -7.49
CA ASP A 156 -39.82 12.24 -7.84
C ASP A 156 -39.92 12.60 -9.34
N GLY A 157 -39.51 11.69 -10.23
CA GLY A 157 -39.48 11.93 -11.69
C GLY A 157 -38.37 12.87 -12.18
N LYS A 158 -37.58 13.44 -11.28
CA LYS A 158 -36.39 14.25 -11.61
C LYS A 158 -35.14 13.38 -11.57
N HIS A 159 -34.16 13.73 -12.39
CA HIS A 159 -32.86 13.08 -12.38
C HIS A 159 -31.72 14.10 -12.42
N THR A 160 -30.59 13.74 -11.82
CA THR A 160 -29.34 14.47 -11.95
C THR A 160 -28.17 13.50 -11.99
N ARG A 161 -27.08 13.90 -12.65
CA ARG A 161 -25.84 13.12 -12.71
C ARG A 161 -24.79 13.79 -11.83
N LEU A 162 -24.27 13.03 -10.88
CA LEU A 162 -23.15 13.43 -10.03
C LEU A 162 -21.87 12.78 -10.55
N SER A 163 -21.13 13.51 -11.37
CA SER A 163 -19.81 13.06 -11.86
C SER A 163 -18.76 13.19 -10.77
N TYR A 164 -17.80 12.26 -10.73
CA TYR A 164 -16.61 12.39 -9.90
C TYR A 164 -15.72 13.53 -10.42
N PRO A 165 -15.04 14.29 -9.52
CA PRO A 165 -14.11 15.36 -9.90
C PRO A 165 -12.77 14.79 -10.35
N LEU A 166 -12.69 14.36 -11.61
CA LEU A 166 -11.55 13.60 -12.16
C LEU A 166 -10.60 14.44 -13.05
N GLU A 167 -10.86 15.74 -13.22
CA GLU A 167 -10.20 16.60 -14.22
C GLU A 167 -8.69 16.75 -14.00
N LYS A 168 -8.24 16.58 -12.76
CA LYS A 168 -6.83 16.72 -12.35
C LYS A 168 -6.06 15.39 -12.35
N PHE A 169 -6.72 14.29 -12.67
CA PHE A 169 -6.15 12.95 -12.61
C PHE A 169 -5.93 12.38 -14.01
N HIS A 170 -5.13 11.32 -14.10
CA HIS A 170 -4.95 10.59 -15.35
C HIS A 170 -6.28 10.03 -15.87
N SER A 171 -6.42 9.89 -17.18
CA SER A 171 -7.68 9.49 -17.85
C SER A 171 -8.19 8.10 -17.43
N ASP A 172 -7.31 7.24 -16.91
CA ASP A 172 -7.69 5.93 -16.39
C ASP A 172 -8.26 5.96 -14.96
N VAL A 173 -8.04 7.05 -14.21
CA VAL A 173 -8.52 7.19 -12.84
C VAL A 173 -10.03 7.36 -12.87
N ALA A 174 -10.74 6.35 -12.38
CA ALA A 174 -12.19 6.36 -12.15
C ALA A 174 -12.53 5.33 -11.08
N GLY A 175 -13.78 5.30 -10.62
CA GLY A 175 -14.25 4.19 -9.80
C GLY A 175 -14.18 2.87 -10.57
N ARG A 176 -14.19 1.75 -9.85
CA ARG A 176 -14.20 0.41 -10.44
C ARG A 176 -15.27 -0.44 -9.77
N SER A 177 -16.20 -0.97 -10.55
CA SER A 177 -17.19 -1.94 -10.10
C SER A 177 -16.77 -3.34 -10.55
N PHE A 178 -16.84 -4.34 -9.68
CA PHE A 178 -16.37 -5.70 -9.98
C PHE A 178 -17.00 -6.71 -9.02
N HIS A 179 -16.90 -8.00 -9.37
CA HIS A 179 -17.19 -9.07 -8.41
C HIS A 179 -16.13 -9.10 -7.33
N ASN A 180 -16.58 -8.92 -6.08
CA ASN A 180 -15.67 -8.79 -4.95
C ASN A 180 -14.83 -10.07 -4.72
N GLY A 181 -15.37 -11.25 -4.98
CA GLY A 181 -14.66 -12.52 -4.82
C GLY A 181 -13.38 -12.56 -5.65
N ARG A 182 -13.52 -12.31 -6.95
CA ARG A 182 -12.41 -12.19 -7.91
C ARG A 182 -11.38 -11.15 -7.48
N PHE A 183 -11.83 -9.98 -7.00
CA PHE A 183 -10.92 -8.94 -6.54
C PHE A 183 -10.06 -9.40 -5.35
N ILE A 184 -10.67 -10.04 -4.36
CA ILE A 184 -9.91 -10.59 -3.23
C ILE A 184 -8.92 -11.66 -3.67
N GLN A 185 -9.33 -12.58 -4.55
CA GLN A 185 -8.41 -13.61 -5.02
C GLN A 185 -7.20 -13.01 -5.71
N ARG A 186 -7.39 -12.00 -6.57
CA ARG A 186 -6.25 -11.30 -7.18
C ARG A 186 -5.35 -10.61 -6.18
N MET A 187 -5.89 -10.02 -5.12
CA MET A 187 -5.07 -9.43 -4.07
C MET A 187 -4.29 -10.48 -3.27
N ARG A 188 -4.90 -11.64 -3.01
CA ARG A 188 -4.23 -12.77 -2.35
C ARG A 188 -3.13 -13.36 -3.23
N ASP A 189 -3.40 -13.58 -4.51
CA ASP A 189 -2.43 -14.05 -5.50
C ASP A 189 -1.21 -13.10 -5.56
N LYS A 190 -1.47 -11.80 -5.53
CA LYS A 190 -0.40 -10.79 -5.56
C LYS A 190 0.44 -10.78 -4.29
N ALA A 191 -0.18 -10.93 -3.12
CA ALA A 191 0.58 -11.07 -1.88
C ALA A 191 1.38 -12.38 -1.86
N ALA A 192 0.80 -13.48 -2.35
CA ALA A 192 1.44 -14.80 -2.40
C ALA A 192 2.60 -14.88 -3.41
N SER A 193 2.62 -14.03 -4.45
CA SER A 193 3.70 -14.02 -5.44
C SER A 193 5.05 -13.56 -4.87
N LEU A 194 5.05 -12.97 -3.68
CA LEU A 194 6.25 -12.54 -2.99
C LEU A 194 6.81 -13.71 -2.12
N PRO A 195 8.14 -13.90 -2.05
CA PRO A 195 8.75 -15.08 -1.44
C PRO A 195 8.68 -15.13 0.10
N LYS A 196 8.04 -14.15 0.75
CA LYS A 196 8.06 -13.95 2.22
C LYS A 196 6.70 -14.21 2.90
N TYR A 197 5.75 -14.81 2.18
CA TYR A 197 4.39 -14.98 2.68
C TYR A 197 4.03 -16.45 2.82
N VAL A 198 3.36 -16.74 3.93
CA VAL A 198 2.72 -18.02 4.17
C VAL A 198 1.25 -17.74 4.44
N PHE A 199 0.39 -18.23 3.53
CA PHE A 199 -1.05 -18.26 3.78
C PHE A 199 -1.40 -19.57 4.47
N SER A 200 -2.20 -19.48 5.53
CA SER A 200 -2.77 -20.66 6.16
C SER A 200 -4.26 -20.48 6.36
N SER A 201 -5.02 -21.49 5.96
CA SER A 201 -6.44 -21.55 6.30
C SER A 201 -6.61 -22.04 7.74
N ILE A 202 -7.62 -21.56 8.45
CA ILE A 202 -7.94 -22.06 9.80
C ILE A 202 -8.24 -23.57 9.76
N VAL A 203 -8.83 -24.07 8.68
CA VAL A 203 -9.07 -25.51 8.47
C VAL A 203 -7.80 -26.36 8.33
N ASN A 204 -6.67 -25.77 7.93
CA ASN A 204 -5.36 -26.44 7.93
C ASN A 204 -4.55 -26.16 9.21
N LEU A 205 -4.98 -25.22 10.04
CA LEU A 205 -4.37 -24.92 11.33
C LEU A 205 -4.97 -25.83 12.42
N CYS A 206 -4.55 -27.09 12.45
CA CYS A 206 -4.75 -27.99 13.59
C CYS A 206 -3.83 -27.59 14.78
N MET A 207 -3.73 -26.28 15.07
CA MET A 207 -2.80 -25.69 16.04
C MET A 207 -3.52 -25.07 17.25
N TRP A 208 -4.85 -25.07 17.26
CA TRP A 208 -5.67 -24.63 18.38
C TRP A 208 -6.52 -25.78 18.93
N GLN A 209 -5.94 -26.98 19.06
CA GLN A 209 -6.44 -27.90 20.09
C GLN A 209 -6.16 -27.23 21.43
N CYS A 210 -7.18 -26.63 22.05
CA CYS A 210 -7.16 -26.33 23.46
C CYS A 210 -7.00 -27.68 24.18
N PRO A 211 -5.92 -27.92 24.95
CA PRO A 211 -5.86 -29.10 25.80
C PRO A 211 -6.81 -28.83 26.98
N LEU A 212 -8.09 -29.06 26.75
CA LEU A 212 -9.04 -29.27 27.84
C LEU A 212 -8.80 -30.70 28.33
N GLU A 213 -7.81 -30.86 29.20
CA GLU A 213 -7.80 -31.96 30.16
C GLU A 213 -8.96 -31.69 31.13
N ILE A 214 -10.05 -32.45 30.97
CA ILE A 214 -11.07 -32.67 32.00
C ILE A 214 -10.75 -34.00 32.67
#